data_AF-A0A454JMI7-F1
#
_entry.id   AF-A0A454JMI7-F1
#
_cell.length_a   1.000
_cell.length_b   1.000
_cell.length_c   1.000
_cell.angle_alpha   90.00
_cell.angle_beta   90.00
_cell.angle_gamma   90.00
#
_symmetry.space_group_name_H-M   'P 1'
#
loop_
_entity.id
_entity.type
_entity.pdbx_description
1 polymer ?
#
loop_
_entity_poly.entity_id
_entity_poly.type
_entity_poly.pdbx_seq_one_letter_code
_entity_poly.pdbx_strand_id
1 'polypeptide(L)'
;MEELSRKLSEIDALETWKDHVQGFSRHEVAEVYERAQPLWVHRMIYENKLYLHPDVIEQLERQDCIPNDLHKRMIWASLIASDESPNSKRRMYKIKDGLIRKYGQDWWEDVYSRLKHVYAAKERIKKIHSGSAVSAFIANTFIGSEAANDERIKALRMIPRS
;
A
#
# COMPACT_ATOMS: atom_id res chain seq x y z
N MET A 1 -8.08 -18.02 -15.36
CA MET A 1 -7.40 -16.71 -15.29
C MET A 1 -8.09 -15.73 -14.37
N GLU A 2 -9.39 -15.51 -14.53
CA GLU A 2 -10.16 -14.57 -13.70
C GLU A 2 -10.23 -14.97 -12.21
N GLU A 3 -10.46 -16.25 -11.92
CA GLU A 3 -10.45 -16.77 -10.54
C GLU A 3 -9.09 -16.60 -9.86
N LEU A 4 -7.99 -16.89 -10.57
CA LEU A 4 -6.64 -16.69 -10.06
C LEU A 4 -6.33 -15.20 -9.82
N SER A 5 -6.79 -14.32 -10.71
CA SER A 5 -6.60 -12.88 -10.58
C SER A 5 -7.30 -12.33 -9.33
N ARG A 6 -8.54 -12.77 -9.10
CA ARG A 6 -9.29 -12.45 -7.88
C ARG A 6 -8.60 -12.98 -6.63
N LYS A 7 -8.17 -14.25 -6.62
CA LYS A 7 -7.42 -14.84 -5.51
C LYS A 7 -6.12 -14.07 -5.19
N LEU A 8 -5.39 -13.64 -6.22
CA LEU A 8 -4.20 -12.80 -6.00
C LEU A 8 -4.56 -11.43 -5.44
N SER A 9 -5.63 -10.81 -5.95
CA SER A 9 -6.07 -9.49 -5.47
C SER A 9 -6.45 -9.47 -3.98
N GLU A 10 -6.74 -10.64 -3.39
CA GLU A 10 -7.04 -10.81 -1.97
C GLU A 10 -5.78 -10.94 -1.09
N ILE A 11 -4.60 -11.12 -1.69
CA ILE A 11 -3.33 -11.28 -0.95
C ILE A 11 -2.65 -9.92 -0.76
N ASP A 12 -2.58 -9.44 0.48
CA ASP A 12 -1.93 -8.16 0.83
C ASP A 12 -0.43 -8.14 0.51
N ALA A 13 0.24 -9.28 0.62
CA ALA A 13 1.67 -9.42 0.39
C ALA A 13 1.99 -9.58 -1.12
N LEU A 14 2.08 -8.48 -1.85
CA LEU A 14 2.40 -8.49 -3.30
C LEU A 14 3.65 -9.30 -3.64
N GLU A 15 4.65 -9.32 -2.76
CA GLU A 15 5.91 -10.02 -3.00
C GLU A 15 5.77 -11.56 -3.02
N THR A 16 4.66 -12.11 -2.50
CA THR A 16 4.39 -13.56 -2.48
C THR A 16 3.55 -14.02 -3.67
N TRP A 17 3.01 -13.11 -4.50
CA TRP A 17 2.17 -13.46 -5.65
C TRP A 17 2.84 -14.45 -6.60
N LYS A 18 4.16 -14.33 -6.78
CA LYS A 18 4.98 -15.24 -7.59
C LYS A 18 4.90 -16.70 -7.13
N ASP A 19 4.64 -16.94 -5.84
CA ASP A 19 4.57 -18.27 -5.24
C ASP A 19 3.20 -18.92 -5.50
N HIS A 20 2.18 -18.12 -5.85
CA HIS A 20 0.83 -18.58 -6.16
C HIS A 20 0.57 -18.81 -7.66
N VAL A 21 1.52 -18.43 -8.51
CA VAL A 21 1.43 -18.58 -9.98
C VAL A 21 2.46 -19.57 -10.53
N GLN A 22 3.01 -20.45 -9.67
CA GLN A 22 3.91 -21.51 -10.10
C GLN A 22 3.17 -22.47 -11.04
N GLY A 23 3.80 -22.82 -12.17
CA GLY A 23 3.23 -23.73 -13.18
C GLY A 23 2.49 -23.04 -14.34
N PHE A 24 2.26 -21.72 -14.26
CA PHE A 24 1.71 -20.94 -15.39
C PHE A 24 2.82 -20.41 -16.31
N SER A 25 2.50 -20.22 -17.58
CA SER A 25 3.39 -19.59 -18.54
C SER A 25 3.61 -18.10 -18.24
N ARG A 26 4.70 -17.52 -18.76
CA ARG A 26 4.99 -16.09 -18.56
C ARG A 26 3.86 -15.17 -19.04
N HIS A 27 3.21 -15.54 -20.14
CA HIS A 27 2.10 -14.77 -20.68
C HIS A 27 0.87 -14.82 -19.76
N GLU A 28 0.51 -16.00 -19.26
CA GLU A 28 -0.59 -16.19 -18.34
C GLU A 28 -0.37 -15.41 -17.04
N VAL A 29 0.85 -15.47 -16.49
CA VAL A 29 1.21 -14.70 -15.29
C VAL A 29 1.06 -13.20 -15.51
N ALA A 30 1.49 -12.69 -16.68
CA ALA A 30 1.37 -11.28 -17.01
C ALA A 30 -0.10 -10.82 -17.05
N GLU A 31 -0.97 -11.58 -17.73
CA GLU A 31 -2.40 -11.27 -17.80
C GLU A 31 -3.07 -11.31 -16.42
N VAL A 32 -2.70 -12.29 -15.59
CA VAL A 32 -3.24 -12.42 -14.23
C VAL A 32 -2.82 -11.23 -13.38
N TYR A 33 -1.56 -10.80 -13.46
CA TYR A 33 -1.08 -9.64 -12.71
C TYR A 33 -1.74 -8.34 -13.18
N GLU A 34 -1.93 -8.18 -14.48
CA GLU A 34 -2.61 -7.02 -15.07
C GLU A 34 -4.05 -6.89 -14.58
N ARG A 35 -4.78 -8.02 -14.45
CA ARG A 35 -6.15 -8.03 -13.93
C ARG A 35 -6.22 -7.91 -12.40
N ALA A 36 -5.28 -8.54 -11.69
CA ALA A 36 -5.28 -8.56 -10.23
C ALA A 36 -4.82 -7.24 -9.60
N GLN A 37 -3.89 -6.53 -10.24
CA GLN A 37 -3.28 -5.32 -9.67
C GLN A 37 -4.30 -4.20 -9.39
N PRO A 38 -5.20 -3.82 -10.33
CA PRO A 38 -6.18 -2.77 -10.07
C PRO A 38 -7.16 -3.14 -8.96
N LEU A 39 -7.65 -4.40 -8.96
CA LEU A 39 -8.53 -4.93 -7.92
C LEU A 39 -7.86 -4.86 -6.54
N TRP A 40 -6.59 -5.24 -6.47
CA TRP A 40 -5.80 -5.17 -5.25
C TRP A 40 -5.62 -3.73 -4.77
N VAL A 41 -5.27 -2.80 -5.66
CA VAL A 41 -5.05 -1.38 -5.31
C VAL A 41 -6.34 -0.78 -4.79
N HIS A 42 -7.45 -0.97 -5.50
CA HIS A 42 -8.78 -0.51 -5.09
C HIS A 42 -9.13 -0.98 -3.68
N ARG A 43 -9.01 -2.29 -3.43
CA ARG A 43 -9.27 -2.88 -2.12
C ARG A 43 -8.38 -2.29 -1.03
N MET A 44 -7.07 -2.18 -1.29
CA MET A 44 -6.12 -1.70 -0.28
C MET A 44 -6.28 -0.21 0.05
N ILE A 45 -6.75 0.60 -0.90
CA ILE A 45 -7.18 1.99 -0.68
C ILE A 45 -8.44 2.01 0.20
N TYR A 46 -9.48 1.26 -0.20
CA TYR A 46 -10.76 1.20 0.50
C TYR A 46 -10.61 0.72 1.95
N GLU A 47 -9.78 -0.30 2.17
CA GLU A 47 -9.45 -0.83 3.50
C GLU A 47 -8.46 0.06 4.27
N ASN A 48 -8.08 1.22 3.74
CA ASN A 48 -7.18 2.16 4.40
C ASN A 48 -5.79 1.59 4.73
N LYS A 49 -5.36 0.55 4.01
CA LYS A 49 -4.09 -0.16 4.20
C LYS A 49 -2.91 0.47 3.45
N LEU A 50 -3.19 1.36 2.49
CA LEU A 50 -2.17 2.14 1.80
C LEU A 50 -2.03 3.55 2.38
N TYR A 51 -0.80 3.89 2.77
CA TYR A 51 -0.38 5.21 3.20
C TYR A 51 0.13 6.00 1.99
N LEU A 52 -0.80 6.58 1.24
CA LEU A 52 -0.52 7.40 0.07
C LEU A 52 -1.05 8.82 0.29
N HIS A 53 -0.48 9.80 -0.42
CA HIS A 53 -1.02 11.16 -0.41
C HIS A 53 -2.45 11.15 -0.98
N PRO A 54 -3.42 11.92 -0.42
CA PRO A 54 -4.80 11.93 -0.89
C PRO A 54 -4.95 12.20 -2.39
N ASP A 55 -4.24 13.20 -2.94
CA ASP A 55 -4.27 13.48 -4.39
C ASP A 55 -3.79 12.31 -5.24
N VAL A 56 -2.89 11.46 -4.72
CA VAL A 56 -2.43 10.26 -5.43
C VAL A 56 -3.51 9.17 -5.40
N ILE A 57 -4.24 9.05 -4.29
CA ILE A 57 -5.40 8.17 -4.17
C ILE A 57 -6.48 8.60 -5.18
N GLU A 58 -6.81 9.88 -5.22
CA GLU A 58 -7.80 10.43 -6.15
C GLU A 58 -7.36 10.21 -7.62
N GLN A 59 -6.08 10.38 -7.93
CA GLN A 59 -5.54 10.05 -9.26
C GLN A 59 -5.68 8.56 -9.60
N LEU A 60 -5.38 7.67 -8.65
CA LEU A 60 -5.53 6.23 -8.85
C LEU A 60 -6.99 5.85 -9.09
N GLU A 61 -7.93 6.38 -8.32
CA GLU A 61 -9.37 6.14 -8.50
C GLU A 61 -9.87 6.62 -9.87
N ARG A 62 -9.40 7.77 -10.34
CA ARG A 62 -9.71 8.29 -11.69
C ARG A 62 -9.09 7.48 -12.83
N GLN A 63 -8.10 6.63 -12.54
CA GLN A 63 -7.39 5.79 -13.50
C GLN A 63 -7.77 4.30 -13.34
N ASP A 64 -8.98 4.01 -12.84
CA ASP A 64 -9.47 2.66 -12.59
C ASP A 64 -8.53 1.83 -11.70
N CYS A 65 -7.84 2.50 -10.78
CA CYS A 65 -6.80 1.96 -9.89
C CYS A 65 -5.61 1.33 -10.63
N ILE A 66 -5.32 1.75 -11.87
CA ILE A 66 -4.16 1.31 -12.64
C ILE A 66 -2.95 2.19 -12.28
N PRO A 67 -1.95 1.68 -11.54
CA PRO A 67 -0.85 2.50 -11.07
C PRO A 67 0.20 2.74 -12.17
N ASN A 68 0.63 3.98 -12.33
CA ASN A 68 1.83 4.32 -13.09
C ASN A 68 3.12 3.98 -12.33
N ASP A 69 4.30 4.28 -12.89
CA ASP A 69 5.57 3.94 -12.25
C ASP A 69 5.78 4.65 -10.90
N LEU A 70 5.44 5.93 -10.80
CA LEU A 70 5.50 6.69 -9.54
C LEU A 70 4.57 6.10 -8.49
N HIS A 71 3.31 5.81 -8.87
CA HIS A 71 2.34 5.20 -7.97
C HIS A 71 2.84 3.85 -7.45
N LYS A 72 3.46 3.02 -8.31
CA LYS A 72 4.06 1.75 -7.89
C LYS A 72 5.13 1.97 -6.82
N ARG A 73 6.03 2.95 -6.99
CA ARG A 73 7.06 3.27 -5.98
C ARG A 73 6.44 3.66 -4.64
N MET A 74 5.40 4.52 -4.67
CA MET A 74 4.69 4.94 -3.46
C MET A 74 3.96 3.78 -2.77
N ILE A 75 3.31 2.90 -3.55
CA ILE A 75 2.66 1.68 -3.03
C ILE A 75 3.69 0.78 -2.33
N TRP A 76 4.86 0.56 -2.94
CA TRP A 76 5.92 -0.25 -2.31
C TRP A 76 6.46 0.39 -1.04
N ALA A 77 6.65 1.70 -1.01
CA ALA A 77 7.03 2.41 0.21
C ALA A 77 5.97 2.23 1.32
N SER A 78 4.69 2.31 0.96
CA SER A 78 3.58 2.02 1.86
C SER A 78 3.59 0.59 2.40
N LEU A 79 3.79 -0.41 1.56
CA LEU A 79 3.80 -1.83 1.95
C LEU A 79 4.96 -2.18 2.88
N ILE A 80 6.13 -1.58 2.65
CA ILE A 80 7.30 -1.77 3.50
C ILE A 80 7.06 -1.10 4.85
N ALA A 81 6.52 0.12 4.86
CA ALA A 81 6.30 0.87 6.09
C ALA A 81 5.13 0.33 6.93
N SER A 82 4.14 -0.31 6.29
CA SER A 82 2.97 -0.85 6.98
C SER A 82 3.29 -2.08 7.83
N ASP A 83 4.33 -2.84 7.50
CA ASP A 83 4.73 -4.06 8.21
C ASP A 83 5.21 -3.78 9.65
N GLU A 84 4.40 -4.18 10.63
CA GLU A 84 4.75 -4.14 12.07
C GLU A 84 5.27 -5.48 12.59
N SER A 85 5.44 -6.49 11.74
CA SER A 85 5.90 -7.80 12.19
C SER A 85 7.34 -7.75 12.72
N PRO A 86 7.71 -8.65 13.64
CA PRO A 86 9.10 -8.79 14.09
C PRO A 86 10.10 -9.04 12.94
N ASN A 87 9.60 -9.54 11.80
CA ASN A 87 10.37 -9.86 10.61
C ASN A 87 10.38 -8.74 9.56
N SER A 88 9.82 -7.56 9.86
CA SER A 88 9.68 -6.44 8.93
C SER A 88 10.99 -6.06 8.22
N LYS A 89 12.10 -5.98 8.95
CA LYS A 89 13.43 -5.74 8.36
C LYS A 89 13.81 -6.82 7.34
N ARG A 90 13.61 -8.10 7.68
CA ARG A 90 13.94 -9.23 6.79
C ARG A 90 13.05 -9.21 5.55
N ARG A 91 11.76 -8.90 5.71
CA ARG A 91 10.82 -8.77 4.58
C ARG A 91 11.21 -7.62 3.66
N MET A 92 11.56 -6.46 4.23
CA MET A 92 12.04 -5.30 3.46
C MET A 92 13.27 -5.65 2.61
N TYR A 93 14.26 -6.37 3.14
CA TYR A 93 15.42 -6.78 2.35
C TYR A 93 15.05 -7.71 1.19
N LYS A 94 14.14 -8.67 1.41
CA LYS A 94 13.63 -9.53 0.33
C LYS A 94 12.92 -8.74 -0.77
N ILE A 95 12.12 -7.74 -0.36
CA ILE A 95 11.43 -6.84 -1.29
C ILE A 95 12.47 -6.01 -2.06
N LYS A 96 13.43 -5.39 -1.37
CA LYS A 96 14.54 -4.64 -1.97
C LYS A 96 15.24 -5.46 -3.06
N ASP A 97 15.68 -6.68 -2.74
CA ASP A 97 16.39 -7.53 -3.70
C ASP A 97 15.52 -7.91 -4.91
N GLY A 98 14.20 -8.04 -4.70
CA GLY A 98 13.23 -8.23 -5.79
C GLY A 98 13.09 -6.99 -6.68
N LEU A 99 13.00 -5.80 -6.07
CA LEU A 99 12.82 -4.54 -6.77
C LEU A 99 14.08 -4.13 -7.56
N ILE A 100 15.27 -4.25 -6.96
CA ILE A 100 16.54 -3.94 -7.64
C ILE A 100 16.72 -4.83 -8.86
N ARG A 101 16.43 -6.13 -8.75
CA ARG A 101 16.51 -7.05 -9.90
C ARG A 101 15.53 -6.72 -11.02
N LYS A 102 14.37 -6.13 -10.69
CA LYS A 102 13.31 -5.85 -11.67
C LYS A 102 13.42 -4.46 -12.31
N TYR A 103 13.79 -3.46 -11.52
CA TYR A 103 13.73 -2.04 -11.93
C TYR A 103 15.05 -1.29 -11.77
N GLY A 104 16.06 -1.89 -11.14
CA GLY A 104 17.37 -1.26 -10.89
C GLY A 104 17.48 -0.55 -9.55
N GLN A 105 18.70 -0.07 -9.26
CA GLN A 105 19.07 0.56 -8.00
C GLN A 105 18.37 1.91 -7.79
N ASP A 106 18.35 2.78 -8.81
CA ASP A 106 17.74 4.12 -8.73
C ASP A 106 16.25 4.06 -8.36
N TRP A 107 15.54 3.06 -8.89
CA TRP A 107 14.13 2.84 -8.59
C TRP A 107 13.91 2.48 -7.12
N TRP A 108 14.80 1.66 -6.54
CA TRP A 108 14.79 1.32 -5.12
C TRP A 108 15.12 2.54 -4.24
N GLU A 109 16.09 3.35 -4.62
CA GLU A 109 16.49 4.53 -3.85
C GLU A 109 15.35 5.54 -3.71
N ASP A 110 14.57 5.72 -4.78
CA ASP A 110 13.35 6.52 -4.72
C ASP A 110 12.34 5.95 -3.71
N VAL A 111 12.03 4.64 -3.76
CA VAL A 111 11.17 3.98 -2.76
C VAL A 111 11.70 4.18 -1.35
N TYR A 112 12.99 3.96 -1.14
CA TYR A 112 13.64 4.06 0.16
C TYR A 112 13.56 5.49 0.73
N SER A 113 13.78 6.50 -0.11
CA SER A 113 13.71 7.92 0.27
C SER A 113 12.33 8.34 0.81
N ARG A 114 11.26 7.69 0.31
CA ARG A 114 9.88 7.95 0.69
C ARG A 114 9.51 7.33 2.04
N LEU A 115 10.18 6.26 2.47
CA LEU A 115 9.84 5.50 3.69
C LEU A 115 9.76 6.39 4.92
N LYS A 116 10.67 7.36 5.09
CA LYS A 116 10.68 8.26 6.26
C LYS A 116 9.35 9.01 6.43
N HIS A 117 8.75 9.46 5.32
CA HIS A 117 7.51 10.21 5.34
C HIS A 117 6.32 9.30 5.62
N VAL A 118 6.35 8.10 5.04
CA VAL A 118 5.31 7.09 5.27
C VAL A 118 5.31 6.63 6.73
N TYR A 119 6.48 6.37 7.33
CA TYR A 119 6.58 6.05 8.75
C TYR A 119 6.04 7.17 9.63
N ALA A 120 6.40 8.42 9.33
CA ALA A 120 5.88 9.58 10.08
C ALA A 120 4.35 9.69 9.99
N ALA A 121 3.78 9.51 8.80
CA ALA A 121 2.34 9.51 8.60
C ALA A 121 1.64 8.37 9.35
N LYS A 122 2.17 7.14 9.25
CA LYS A 122 1.67 5.96 9.97
C LYS A 122 1.66 6.16 11.48
N GLU A 123 2.77 6.63 12.06
CA GLU A 123 2.85 6.89 13.50
C GLU A 123 1.86 7.95 13.96
N ARG A 124 1.61 8.97 13.13
CA ARG A 124 0.58 9.99 13.43
C ARG A 124 -0.83 9.39 13.37
N ILE A 125 -1.13 8.55 12.39
CA ILE A 125 -2.41 7.85 12.27
C ILE A 125 -2.65 6.92 13.46
N LYS A 126 -1.62 6.19 13.91
CA LYS A 126 -1.69 5.31 15.07
C LYS A 126 -2.08 6.06 16.35
N LYS A 127 -1.62 7.30 16.49
CA LYS A 127 -1.95 8.17 17.63
C LYS A 127 -3.40 8.68 17.63
N ILE A 128 -4.12 8.64 16.51
CA ILE A 128 -5.54 9.06 16.46
C ILE A 128 -6.39 8.21 17.40
N HIS A 129 -6.09 6.91 17.49
CA HIS A 129 -6.80 5.96 18.33
C HIS A 129 -6.14 5.77 19.71
N SER A 130 -5.31 6.73 20.17
CA SER A 130 -4.62 6.59 21.45
C SER A 130 -5.58 6.70 22.63
N GLY A 131 -5.89 5.56 23.24
CA GLY A 131 -6.74 5.45 24.43
C GLY A 131 -8.10 4.80 24.14
N SER A 132 -8.57 3.99 25.08
CA SER A 132 -9.84 3.25 24.95
C SER A 132 -11.05 4.18 24.84
N ALA A 133 -11.08 5.26 25.61
CA ALA A 133 -12.16 6.25 25.57
C ALA A 133 -12.23 7.00 24.22
N VAL A 134 -11.08 7.40 23.67
CA VAL A 134 -10.99 8.06 22.36
C VAL A 134 -11.42 7.10 21.25
N SER A 135 -10.93 5.87 21.28
CA SER A 135 -11.33 4.82 20.33
C SER A 135 -12.83 4.54 20.37
N ALA A 136 -13.40 4.43 21.57
CA ALA A 136 -14.84 4.23 21.76
C ALA A 136 -15.65 5.44 21.25
N PHE A 137 -15.19 6.67 21.49
CA PHE A 137 -15.85 7.86 20.99
C PHE A 137 -15.85 7.91 19.45
N ILE A 138 -14.71 7.64 18.81
CA ILE A 138 -14.59 7.59 17.35
C ILE A 138 -15.51 6.52 16.76
N ALA A 139 -15.52 5.31 17.34
CA ALA A 139 -16.30 4.20 16.81
C ALA A 139 -17.82 4.40 16.96
N ASN A 140 -18.27 5.10 18.00
CA ASN A 140 -19.69 5.23 18.33
C ASN A 140 -20.31 6.57 17.92
N THR A 141 -19.54 7.52 17.38
CA THR A 141 -20.06 8.85 17.02
C THR A 141 -19.65 9.27 15.62
N PHE A 142 -20.57 9.92 14.91
CA PHE A 142 -20.29 10.49 13.59
C PHE A 142 -19.19 11.55 13.64
N ILE A 143 -19.29 12.49 14.58
CA ILE A 143 -18.32 13.59 14.76
C ILE A 143 -16.92 13.05 15.09
N GLY A 144 -16.83 12.01 15.93
CA GLY A 144 -15.57 11.36 16.24
C GLY A 144 -14.94 10.67 15.03
N SER A 145 -15.75 9.98 14.22
CA SER A 145 -15.33 9.37 12.96
C SER A 145 -14.82 10.41 11.96
N GLU A 146 -15.55 11.51 11.77
CA GLU A 146 -15.18 12.61 10.88
C GLU A 146 -13.86 13.28 11.31
N ALA A 147 -13.73 13.61 12.60
CA ALA A 147 -12.51 14.20 13.15
C ALA A 147 -11.30 13.26 13.01
N ALA A 148 -11.48 11.95 13.21
CA ALA A 148 -10.43 10.95 13.00
C ALA A 148 -10.01 10.87 11.53
N ASN A 149 -10.97 10.94 10.60
CA ASN A 149 -10.69 10.94 9.17
C ASN A 149 -9.93 12.21 8.74
N ASP A 150 -10.29 13.38 9.28
CA ASP A 150 -9.57 14.64 9.01
C ASP A 150 -8.11 14.58 9.48
N GLU A 151 -7.86 14.05 10.68
CA GLU A 151 -6.49 13.86 11.17
C GLU A 151 -5.71 12.83 10.34
N ARG A 152 -6.38 11.77 9.88
CA ARG A 152 -5.78 10.81 8.93
C ARG A 152 -5.38 11.50 7.63
N ILE A 153 -6.27 12.29 7.02
CA ILE A 153 -5.99 13.04 5.79
C ILE A 153 -4.82 14.00 6.00
N LYS A 154 -4.78 14.74 7.12
CA LYS A 154 -3.65 15.62 7.47
C LYS A 154 -2.33 14.85 7.59
N ALA A 155 -2.35 13.66 8.21
CA ALA A 155 -1.17 12.81 8.31
C ALA A 155 -0.69 12.31 6.94
N LEU A 156 -1.61 11.86 6.08
CA LEU A 156 -1.27 11.38 4.74
C LEU A 156 -0.72 12.49 3.83
N ARG A 157 -1.17 13.74 3.99
CA ARG A 157 -0.63 14.91 3.28
C ARG A 157 0.85 15.20 3.59
N MET A 158 1.41 14.60 4.64
CA MET A 158 2.85 14.69 4.94
C MET A 158 3.71 13.87 3.97
N ILE A 159 3.11 12.95 3.22
CA ILE A 159 3.81 12.11 2.23
C ILE A 159 3.94 12.91 0.93
N PRO A 160 5.17 13.12 0.39
CA PRO A 160 5.35 13.84 -0.86
C PRO A 160 4.57 13.20 -2.02
N ARG A 161 3.97 14.05 -2.86
CA ARG A 161 3.24 13.65 -4.08
C ARG A 161 4.16 13.23 -5.23
N SER A 162 5.38 13.76 -5.24
CA SER A 162 6.43 13.56 -6.24
C SER A 162 7.73 13.22 -5.55
#